data_AF-A0AB34CDF4-F1
#
_entry.id   AF-A0AB34CDF4-F1
#
_cell.length_a   1.000
_cell.length_b   1.000
_cell.length_c   1.000
_cell.angle_alpha   90.00
_cell.angle_beta   90.00
_cell.angle_gamma   90.00
#
_symmetry.space_group_name_H-M   'P 1'
#
loop_
_entity.id
_entity.type
_entity.pdbx_description
1 polymer ?
#
loop_
_entity_poly.entity_id
_entity_poly.type
_entity_poly.pdbx_seq_one_letter_code
_entity_poly.pdbx_strand_id
1 'polypeptide(L)'
;MKVMTHLANRFPLLIIKFLVTWALLLGCSASSFANTSDGIKTALLLNERYNRTDENCNGNPAYYCSGIVVRVNEQPGKIDTWTPYIRDSDNFLQFSYIRKDIGVNLWAKTFGIILKAREDDEYSTRCFFPVNAMSGERLNNGCGEPMSIKKARNEDVDNSTCKEQGVNTAEEWVAKYKELPPPINSEKACSFSSHNASTFNAALKASLLLGERGNNELIVNTSPTFWSATDPSKDHIQALWYYKDSEWLDSARLEQQKYFDTTGLWVPVISIDPTNDNVFSYSEADQKVKPSSRK
;
A
#
# COMPACT_ATOMS: atom_id res chain seq x y z
N MET A 1 -98.04 16.18 -34.84
CA MET A 1 -97.77 16.64 -36.22
C MET A 1 -97.00 17.96 -36.12
N LYS A 2 -95.66 17.90 -36.07
CA LYS A 2 -94.79 19.07 -35.95
C LYS A 2 -93.93 19.16 -37.20
N VAL A 3 -93.95 20.35 -37.79
CA VAL A 3 -93.41 20.72 -39.10
C VAL A 3 -91.88 20.89 -39.03
N MET A 4 -91.22 20.55 -40.15
CA MET A 4 -89.83 20.80 -40.53
C MET A 4 -89.46 22.30 -40.36
N THR A 5 -88.21 22.80 -40.38
CA THR A 5 -87.14 22.67 -41.37
C THR A 5 -85.97 23.58 -40.97
N HIS A 6 -84.72 23.19 -41.28
CA HIS A 6 -83.59 23.96 -41.88
C HIS A 6 -82.26 23.29 -41.48
N LEU A 7 -81.59 22.54 -42.39
CA LEU A 7 -80.61 23.00 -43.41
C LEU A 7 -79.36 23.64 -42.77
N ALA A 8 -78.10 23.38 -43.13
CA ALA A 8 -77.39 22.44 -44.00
C ALA A 8 -75.87 22.74 -43.85
N ASN A 9 -74.97 21.75 -43.99
CA ASN A 9 -73.78 21.76 -44.87
C ASN A 9 -72.54 20.97 -44.36
N ARG A 10 -72.14 20.00 -45.23
CA ARG A 10 -70.80 19.68 -45.77
C ARG A 10 -69.72 18.98 -44.90
N PHE A 11 -69.61 17.64 -45.10
CA PHE A 11 -68.52 16.83 -45.74
C PHE A 11 -67.00 17.17 -45.48
N PRO A 12 -66.05 16.21 -45.64
CA PRO A 12 -65.26 15.59 -44.56
C PRO A 12 -63.73 15.60 -44.80
N LEU A 13 -63.00 14.74 -44.06
CA LEU A 13 -61.57 14.38 -44.11
C LEU A 13 -60.59 15.39 -43.48
N LEU A 14 -59.82 14.97 -42.47
CA LEU A 14 -58.49 14.38 -42.71
C LEU A 14 -57.87 13.83 -41.41
N ILE A 15 -57.01 12.85 -41.64
CA ILE A 15 -56.20 12.04 -40.72
C ILE A 15 -55.14 12.92 -40.02
N ILE A 16 -54.77 12.58 -38.78
CA ILE A 16 -53.38 12.33 -38.31
C ILE A 16 -53.39 12.23 -36.77
N LYS A 17 -53.03 11.03 -36.28
CA LYS A 17 -52.75 10.74 -34.88
C LYS A 17 -51.42 11.40 -34.50
N PHE A 18 -51.38 12.15 -33.40
CA PHE A 18 -50.15 12.41 -32.65
C PHE A 18 -50.34 11.96 -31.20
N LEU A 19 -49.88 10.74 -30.93
CA LEU A 19 -49.63 10.25 -29.57
C LEU A 19 -48.30 10.85 -29.12
N VAL A 20 -48.33 11.84 -28.23
CA VAL A 20 -47.14 12.31 -27.53
C VAL A 20 -46.98 11.45 -26.28
N THR A 21 -46.22 10.37 -26.39
CA THR A 21 -45.74 9.59 -25.24
C THR A 21 -44.68 10.40 -24.50
N TRP A 22 -45.01 10.88 -23.31
CA TRP A 22 -44.03 11.37 -22.33
C TRP A 22 -43.24 10.17 -21.79
N ALA A 23 -42.04 9.95 -22.31
CA ALA A 23 -41.07 9.06 -21.71
C ALA A 23 -40.41 9.78 -20.52
N LEU A 24 -40.82 9.43 -19.30
CA LEU A 24 -40.10 9.76 -18.08
C LEU A 24 -38.74 9.05 -18.13
N LEU A 25 -37.68 9.80 -18.43
CA LEU A 25 -36.30 9.39 -18.22
C LEU A 25 -36.03 9.30 -16.71
N LEU A 26 -36.30 8.13 -16.13
CA LEU A 26 -35.65 7.70 -14.90
C LEU A 26 -34.18 7.42 -15.22
N GLY A 27 -33.37 8.47 -15.19
CA GLY A 27 -31.92 8.37 -15.16
C GLY A 27 -31.49 7.73 -13.84
N CYS A 28 -31.40 6.40 -13.83
CA CYS A 28 -30.84 5.67 -12.71
C CYS A 28 -29.31 5.90 -12.71
N SER A 29 -28.84 6.75 -11.81
CA SER A 29 -27.41 6.97 -11.57
C SER A 29 -26.76 5.69 -11.02
N ALA A 30 -26.33 4.79 -11.90
CA ALA A 30 -25.71 3.51 -11.54
C ALA A 30 -24.20 3.63 -11.17
N SER A 31 -23.67 4.83 -11.04
CA SER A 31 -22.21 5.04 -10.94
C SER A 31 -21.62 5.02 -9.52
N SER A 32 -22.43 4.80 -8.48
CA SER A 32 -21.95 4.84 -7.08
C SER A 32 -21.63 3.47 -6.47
N PHE A 33 -22.24 2.38 -6.95
CA PHE A 33 -22.06 1.04 -6.35
C PHE A 33 -20.77 0.34 -6.75
N ALA A 34 -20.23 0.62 -7.95
CA ALA A 34 -19.06 -0.10 -8.47
C ALA A 34 -17.80 0.15 -7.61
N ASN A 35 -17.57 1.39 -7.16
CA ASN A 35 -16.28 1.75 -6.58
C ASN A 35 -16.28 1.69 -5.03
N THR A 36 -17.44 1.79 -4.35
CA THR A 36 -17.57 1.35 -2.94
C THR A 36 -17.23 -0.13 -2.80
N SER A 37 -17.59 -0.94 -3.81
CA SER A 37 -17.20 -2.34 -3.84
C SER A 37 -15.68 -2.52 -3.93
N ASP A 38 -14.95 -1.60 -4.56
CA ASP A 38 -13.50 -1.72 -4.72
C ASP A 38 -12.75 -1.40 -3.42
N GLY A 39 -13.19 -0.42 -2.63
CA GLY A 39 -12.64 -0.18 -1.29
C GLY A 39 -12.84 -1.38 -0.35
N ILE A 40 -14.03 -1.97 -0.35
CA ILE A 40 -14.35 -3.18 0.42
C ILE A 40 -13.50 -4.36 -0.05
N LYS A 41 -13.37 -4.58 -1.37
CA LYS A 41 -12.52 -5.64 -1.93
C LYS A 41 -11.06 -5.45 -1.53
N THR A 42 -10.53 -4.23 -1.57
CA THR A 42 -9.16 -3.95 -1.13
C THR A 42 -8.97 -4.33 0.34
N ALA A 43 -9.88 -3.95 1.24
CA ALA A 43 -9.81 -4.37 2.65
C ALA A 43 -9.84 -5.90 2.80
N LEU A 44 -10.70 -6.61 2.06
CA LEU A 44 -10.77 -8.07 2.09
C LEU A 44 -9.47 -8.72 1.61
N LEU A 45 -8.92 -8.27 0.48
CA LEU A 45 -7.65 -8.78 -0.06
C LEU A 45 -6.47 -8.51 0.90
N LEU A 46 -6.45 -7.36 1.56
CA LEU A 46 -5.44 -7.06 2.58
C LEU A 46 -5.54 -8.00 3.78
N ASN A 47 -6.75 -8.27 4.29
CA ASN A 47 -6.91 -9.24 5.37
C ASN A 47 -6.54 -10.67 4.95
N GLU A 48 -6.88 -11.08 3.73
CA GLU A 48 -6.48 -12.39 3.19
C GLU A 48 -4.96 -12.51 3.14
N ARG A 49 -4.27 -11.55 2.48
CA ARG A 49 -2.81 -11.52 2.39
C ARG A 49 -2.13 -11.47 3.76
N TYR A 50 -2.65 -10.68 4.70
CA TYR A 50 -2.12 -10.59 6.06
C TYR A 50 -2.22 -11.92 6.82
N ASN A 51 -3.32 -12.65 6.64
CA ASN A 51 -3.56 -13.93 7.27
C ASN A 51 -2.71 -15.08 6.69
N ARG A 52 -2.16 -14.91 5.49
CA ARG A 52 -1.25 -15.87 4.87
C ARG A 52 0.14 -15.80 5.52
N THR A 53 0.64 -16.94 5.99
CA THR A 53 1.95 -17.08 6.64
C THR A 53 2.88 -18.01 5.85
N ASP A 54 2.77 -17.98 4.52
CA ASP A 54 3.58 -18.82 3.64
C ASP A 54 5.08 -18.59 3.87
N GLU A 55 5.88 -19.66 3.88
CA GLU A 55 7.34 -19.54 3.97
C GLU A 55 7.94 -18.91 2.70
N ASN A 56 7.30 -19.14 1.54
CA ASN A 56 7.66 -18.58 0.25
C ASN A 56 6.44 -18.60 -0.71
N CYS A 57 6.56 -17.92 -1.84
CA CYS A 57 5.54 -17.82 -2.88
C CYS A 57 6.01 -18.55 -4.16
N ASN A 58 5.94 -19.89 -4.14
CA ASN A 58 6.38 -20.76 -5.23
C ASN A 58 7.86 -20.54 -5.61
N GLY A 59 8.73 -20.51 -4.60
CA GLY A 59 10.17 -20.26 -4.78
C GLY A 59 10.56 -18.77 -4.77
N ASN A 60 9.59 -17.85 -4.79
CA ASN A 60 9.83 -16.42 -4.56
C ASN A 60 9.72 -16.05 -3.07
N PRO A 61 10.36 -14.96 -2.61
CA PRO A 61 10.16 -14.42 -1.28
C PRO A 61 8.69 -14.21 -0.90
N ALA A 62 8.35 -14.36 0.40
CA ALA A 62 6.96 -14.38 0.86
C ALA A 62 6.18 -13.09 0.58
N TYR A 63 6.84 -11.93 0.40
CA TYR A 63 6.17 -10.67 0.05
C TYR A 63 5.51 -10.67 -1.33
N TYR A 64 5.77 -11.70 -2.16
CA TYR A 64 5.13 -11.87 -3.46
C TYR A 64 3.62 -12.08 -3.35
N CYS A 65 3.18 -12.86 -2.36
CA CYS A 65 1.81 -13.37 -2.28
C CYS A 65 1.21 -13.34 -0.85
N SER A 66 2.02 -13.02 0.16
CA SER A 66 1.61 -13.02 1.57
C SER A 66 2.18 -11.81 2.30
N GLY A 67 1.55 -11.46 3.42
CA GLY A 67 1.90 -10.27 4.20
C GLY A 67 1.68 -8.96 3.44
N ILE A 68 1.84 -7.86 4.16
CA ILE A 68 1.58 -6.51 3.69
C ILE A 68 2.87 -5.69 3.78
N VAL A 69 3.24 -5.08 2.66
CA VAL A 69 4.33 -4.10 2.58
C VAL A 69 3.72 -2.72 2.84
N VAL A 70 4.05 -2.12 3.97
CA VAL A 70 3.42 -0.91 4.49
C VAL A 70 4.48 0.12 4.84
N ARG A 71 4.32 1.35 4.36
CA ARG A 71 5.19 2.48 4.71
C ARG A 71 4.42 3.47 5.54
N VAL A 72 5.11 3.97 6.55
CA VAL A 72 4.67 5.02 7.46
C VAL A 72 5.17 6.36 6.91
N ASN A 73 4.36 7.42 6.98
CA ASN A 73 4.86 8.76 6.66
C ASN A 73 5.84 9.22 7.76
N GLU A 74 7.10 9.46 7.38
CA GLU A 74 8.17 9.85 8.30
C GLU A 74 8.26 11.36 8.56
N GLN A 75 7.66 12.19 7.70
CA GLN A 75 7.58 13.63 7.91
C GLN A 75 6.19 14.20 7.57
N PRO A 76 5.18 13.90 8.40
CA PRO A 76 3.81 14.37 8.17
C PRO A 76 3.72 15.87 7.92
N GLY A 77 3.02 16.25 6.87
CA GLY A 77 2.81 17.66 6.48
C GLY A 77 4.00 18.32 5.79
N LYS A 78 5.16 17.66 5.68
CA LYS A 78 6.33 18.16 4.96
C LYS A 78 6.50 17.50 3.60
N ILE A 79 6.35 16.18 3.55
CA ILE A 79 6.51 15.37 2.34
C ILE A 79 5.37 14.36 2.23
N ASP A 80 5.03 14.00 1.00
CA ASP A 80 4.07 12.92 0.74
C ASP A 80 4.74 11.57 0.99
N THR A 81 3.99 10.57 1.46
CA THR A 81 4.55 9.27 1.89
C THR A 81 5.38 8.56 0.81
N TRP A 82 5.04 8.74 -0.46
CA TRP A 82 5.74 8.15 -1.61
C TRP A 82 6.97 8.95 -2.08
N THR A 83 7.32 10.05 -1.41
CA THR A 83 8.49 10.86 -1.77
C THR A 83 9.73 10.41 -0.99
N PRO A 84 10.86 10.09 -1.66
CA PRO A 84 12.15 9.91 -1.01
C PRO A 84 12.58 11.17 -0.24
N TYR A 85 13.16 10.99 0.96
CA TYR A 85 13.35 12.10 1.90
C TYR A 85 14.74 12.21 2.51
N ILE A 86 15.56 11.15 2.42
CA ILE A 86 16.88 11.11 3.08
C ILE A 86 17.94 11.71 2.16
N ARG A 87 18.02 11.23 0.92
CA ARG A 87 18.91 11.78 -0.12
C ARG A 87 18.23 11.70 -1.48
N ASP A 88 18.39 12.74 -2.30
CA ASP A 88 17.81 12.80 -3.66
C ASP A 88 18.29 11.67 -4.59
N SER A 89 19.43 11.04 -4.27
CA SER A 89 20.01 9.94 -5.04
C SER A 89 19.67 8.55 -4.51
N ASP A 90 18.89 8.45 -3.42
CA ASP A 90 18.53 7.15 -2.85
C ASP A 90 17.46 6.50 -3.71
N ASN A 91 17.86 5.44 -4.41
CA ASN A 91 16.96 4.57 -5.16
C ASN A 91 16.28 3.55 -4.21
N PHE A 92 15.93 3.97 -3.00
CA PHE A 92 15.18 3.17 -2.05
C PHE A 92 14.27 3.96 -1.10
N LEU A 93 13.25 3.27 -0.58
CA LEU A 93 12.39 3.71 0.51
C LEU A 93 12.24 2.60 1.56
N GLN A 94 12.07 3.00 2.81
CA GLN A 94 11.82 2.11 3.95
C GLN A 94 10.35 1.72 4.03
N PHE A 95 10.09 0.43 4.17
CA PHE A 95 8.77 -0.12 4.48
C PHE A 95 8.91 -1.04 5.68
N SER A 96 7.82 -1.29 6.38
CA SER A 96 7.67 -2.45 7.25
C SER A 96 6.96 -3.57 6.47
N TYR A 97 7.25 -4.80 6.84
CA TYR A 97 6.52 -5.98 6.37
C TYR A 97 5.74 -6.58 7.55
N ILE A 98 4.42 -6.58 7.46
CA ILE A 98 3.53 -7.10 8.49
C ILE A 98 2.81 -8.34 8.00
N ARG A 99 2.62 -9.30 8.90
CA ARG A 99 1.99 -10.60 8.65
C ARG A 99 1.37 -11.10 9.94
N LYS A 100 0.37 -11.98 9.89
CA LYS A 100 -0.36 -12.43 11.09
C LYS A 100 0.53 -12.92 12.23
N ASP A 101 1.56 -13.69 11.90
CA ASP A 101 2.52 -14.26 12.85
C ASP A 101 3.53 -13.24 13.38
N ILE A 102 3.88 -12.22 12.57
CA ILE A 102 4.78 -11.12 12.96
C ILE A 102 4.05 -10.04 13.76
N GLY A 103 2.76 -9.83 13.48
CA GLY A 103 1.95 -8.75 14.03
C GLY A 103 2.12 -7.42 13.28
N VAL A 104 1.39 -6.40 13.74
CA VAL A 104 1.45 -5.03 13.23
C VAL A 104 2.42 -4.22 14.09
N ASN A 105 3.72 -4.53 13.98
CA ASN A 105 4.77 -3.84 14.73
C ASN A 105 5.37 -2.67 13.93
N LEU A 106 4.56 -1.63 13.74
CA LEU A 106 4.98 -0.39 13.08
C LEU A 106 5.71 0.51 14.07
N TRP A 107 6.71 1.25 13.60
CA TRP A 107 7.46 2.17 14.46
C TRP A 107 6.63 3.35 14.99
N ALA A 108 5.48 3.66 14.37
CA ALA A 108 4.53 4.65 14.84
C ALA A 108 3.08 4.29 14.50
N LYS A 109 2.14 4.65 15.39
CA LYS A 109 0.68 4.59 15.16
C LYS A 109 0.21 5.84 14.44
N THR A 110 0.44 5.90 13.12
CA THR A 110 0.17 7.08 12.30
C THR A 110 -0.54 6.71 10.98
N PHE A 111 -0.12 7.24 9.84
CA PHE A 111 -0.67 6.98 8.51
C PHE A 111 0.44 6.73 7.48
N GLY A 112 0.05 6.31 6.27
CA GLY A 112 0.97 6.18 5.14
C GLY A 112 0.37 5.42 3.95
N ILE A 113 1.19 4.62 3.28
CA ILE A 113 0.81 3.86 2.06
C ILE A 113 0.99 2.35 2.26
N ILE A 114 0.16 1.57 1.56
CA ILE A 114 0.27 0.11 1.42
C ILE A 114 0.53 -0.20 -0.06
N LEU A 115 1.49 -1.08 -0.34
CA LEU A 115 1.75 -1.54 -1.71
C LEU A 115 0.87 -2.75 -2.06
N LYS A 116 0.60 -2.88 -3.36
CA LYS A 116 -0.01 -4.08 -3.94
C LYS A 116 0.86 -5.32 -3.67
N ALA A 117 0.30 -6.51 -3.88
CA ALA A 117 1.13 -7.71 -3.87
C ALA A 117 2.10 -7.63 -5.04
N ARG A 118 3.31 -8.15 -4.87
CA ARG A 118 4.29 -8.13 -5.97
C ARG A 118 3.86 -9.03 -7.15
N GLU A 119 3.00 -10.02 -6.90
CA GLU A 119 2.36 -10.79 -7.99
C GLU A 119 1.31 -9.97 -8.78
N ASP A 120 0.71 -8.95 -8.16
CA ASP A 120 -0.27 -8.06 -8.79
C ASP A 120 0.36 -6.85 -9.47
N ASP A 121 1.54 -6.41 -9.03
CA ASP A 121 2.24 -5.24 -9.56
C ASP A 121 3.76 -5.32 -9.39
N GLU A 122 4.49 -4.88 -10.41
CA GLU A 122 5.91 -5.20 -10.58
C GLU A 122 6.86 -4.24 -9.83
N TYR A 123 7.09 -4.45 -8.53
CA TYR A 123 8.10 -3.70 -7.75
C TYR A 123 9.29 -4.56 -7.31
N SER A 124 10.42 -3.96 -6.93
CA SER A 124 11.56 -4.74 -6.43
C SER A 124 11.89 -4.34 -4.99
N THR A 125 12.44 -5.26 -4.22
CA THR A 125 12.99 -5.00 -2.89
C THR A 125 14.49 -5.27 -2.92
N ARG A 126 15.24 -4.71 -1.98
CA ARG A 126 16.70 -4.81 -1.92
C ARG A 126 17.11 -5.77 -0.80
N CYS A 127 16.73 -5.47 0.43
CA CYS A 127 17.06 -6.28 1.60
C CYS A 127 16.00 -6.14 2.70
N PHE A 128 16.15 -6.96 3.73
CA PHE A 128 15.27 -6.96 4.89
C PHE A 128 16.06 -7.00 6.20
N PHE A 129 15.66 -6.19 7.16
CA PHE A 129 16.14 -6.22 8.53
C PHE A 129 15.00 -6.63 9.48
N PRO A 130 15.22 -7.62 10.37
CA PRO A 130 14.24 -7.98 11.40
C PRO A 130 13.90 -6.88 12.44
N VAL A 131 14.62 -5.76 12.41
CA VAL A 131 14.52 -4.59 13.29
C VAL A 131 14.71 -3.31 12.48
N ASN A 132 14.44 -2.15 13.08
CA ASN A 132 14.78 -0.86 12.49
C ASN A 132 16.31 -0.74 12.44
N ALA A 133 16.85 -0.70 11.24
CA ALA A 133 18.28 -0.69 10.99
C ALA A 133 18.82 0.71 10.66
N MET A 134 17.98 1.75 10.76
CA MET A 134 18.28 3.12 10.36
C MET A 134 18.89 3.16 8.96
N SER A 135 18.21 2.57 7.99
CA SER A 135 18.76 2.38 6.63
C SER A 135 19.15 3.66 5.91
N GLY A 136 18.60 4.81 6.32
CA GLY A 136 19.09 6.12 5.87
C GLY A 136 20.56 6.37 6.15
N GLU A 137 21.08 5.80 7.25
CA GLU A 137 22.46 5.92 7.71
C GLU A 137 23.38 4.82 7.14
N ARG A 138 22.93 4.11 6.09
CA ARG A 138 23.65 2.99 5.47
C ARG A 138 24.00 3.21 4.01
N LEU A 139 25.09 2.57 3.59
CA LEU A 139 25.54 2.53 2.20
C LEU A 139 24.73 1.53 1.36
N ASN A 140 25.02 1.47 0.06
CA ASN A 140 24.48 0.51 -0.90
C ASN A 140 22.94 0.45 -0.89
N ASN A 141 22.30 1.61 -1.07
CA ASN A 141 20.85 1.77 -1.08
C ASN A 141 20.17 1.22 0.20
N GLY A 142 20.73 1.57 1.36
CA GLY A 142 20.17 1.23 2.67
C GLY A 142 20.47 -0.18 3.18
N CYS A 143 21.08 -1.04 2.36
CA CYS A 143 21.32 -2.45 2.69
C CYS A 143 22.71 -2.76 3.23
N GLY A 144 23.68 -1.89 2.97
CA GLY A 144 25.08 -2.11 3.28
C GLY A 144 25.47 -1.78 4.71
N GLU A 145 26.79 -1.67 4.91
CA GLU A 145 27.38 -1.22 6.16
C GLU A 145 26.97 0.24 6.49
N PRO A 146 27.00 0.63 7.79
CA PRO A 146 26.81 2.01 8.19
C PRO A 146 27.75 2.97 7.45
N MET A 147 27.29 4.18 7.15
CA MET A 147 28.07 5.19 6.41
C MET A 147 29.41 5.58 7.08
N SER A 148 29.56 5.32 8.38
CA SER A 148 30.84 5.46 9.09
C SER A 148 31.94 4.54 8.53
N ILE A 149 31.60 3.51 7.76
CA ILE A 149 32.50 2.56 7.12
C ILE A 149 32.68 2.93 5.63
N LYS A 150 33.84 3.46 5.25
CA LYS A 150 34.09 4.12 3.94
C LYS A 150 34.19 3.22 2.69
N LYS A 151 33.48 2.08 2.61
CA LYS A 151 33.46 1.23 1.40
C LYS A 151 32.05 1.13 0.84
N ALA A 152 31.82 1.68 -0.35
CA ALA A 152 30.54 1.52 -1.06
C ALA A 152 30.76 1.06 -2.50
N ARG A 153 29.89 0.14 -2.94
CA ARG A 153 29.55 -0.04 -4.35
C ARG A 153 28.09 0.34 -4.47
N ASN A 154 27.77 1.38 -5.24
CA ASN A 154 26.37 1.73 -5.52
C ASN A 154 25.89 1.01 -6.79
N GLU A 155 26.12 -0.30 -6.84
CA GLU A 155 25.65 -1.17 -7.92
C GLU A 155 24.24 -1.67 -7.58
N ASP A 156 23.34 -1.73 -8.56
CA ASP A 156 21.97 -2.25 -8.39
C ASP A 156 21.97 -3.80 -8.37
N VAL A 157 22.64 -4.35 -7.36
CA VAL A 157 22.78 -5.79 -7.08
C VAL A 157 22.35 -6.07 -5.64
N ASP A 158 22.27 -7.35 -5.27
CA ASP A 158 22.04 -7.76 -3.88
C ASP A 158 23.23 -7.36 -2.99
N ASN A 159 23.07 -6.25 -2.27
CA ASN A 159 24.06 -5.70 -1.35
C ASN A 159 23.75 -6.04 0.12
N SER A 160 22.98 -7.10 0.37
CA SER A 160 22.71 -7.56 1.73
C SER A 160 23.96 -8.14 2.40
N THR A 161 24.11 -7.93 3.71
CA THR A 161 25.39 -8.14 4.41
C THR A 161 25.47 -9.42 5.25
N CYS A 162 24.34 -10.06 5.60
CA CYS A 162 24.37 -11.20 6.53
C CYS A 162 25.18 -12.38 6.04
N LYS A 163 25.06 -12.73 4.75
CA LYS A 163 25.78 -13.86 4.15
C LYS A 163 27.30 -13.69 4.25
N GLU A 164 27.81 -12.50 3.94
CA GLU A 164 29.25 -12.18 4.02
C GLU A 164 29.77 -12.22 5.47
N GLN A 165 28.88 -11.96 6.42
CA GLN A 165 29.18 -12.04 7.85
C GLN A 165 28.94 -13.43 8.45
N GLY A 166 28.66 -14.45 7.64
CA GLY A 166 28.44 -15.84 8.09
C GLY A 166 27.10 -16.09 8.78
N VAL A 167 26.14 -15.15 8.68
CA VAL A 167 24.80 -15.26 9.27
C VAL A 167 23.83 -15.74 8.19
N ASN A 168 23.29 -16.95 8.35
CA ASN A 168 22.40 -17.57 7.37
C ASN A 168 21.04 -17.97 7.95
N THR A 169 20.93 -18.07 9.28
CA THR A 169 19.72 -18.50 9.99
C THR A 169 19.14 -17.40 10.87
N ALA A 170 17.90 -17.59 11.29
CA ALA A 170 17.21 -16.70 12.21
C ALA A 170 17.90 -16.67 13.58
N GLU A 171 18.30 -17.84 14.06
CA GLU A 171 18.93 -18.05 15.36
C GLU A 171 20.32 -17.40 15.43
N GLU A 172 21.14 -17.58 14.38
CA GLU A 172 22.44 -16.91 14.28
C GLU A 172 22.29 -15.39 14.28
N TRP A 173 21.31 -14.87 13.54
CA TRP A 173 21.06 -13.43 13.49
C TRP A 173 20.64 -12.91 14.87
N VAL A 174 19.70 -13.58 15.54
CA VAL A 174 19.21 -13.17 16.85
C VAL A 174 20.30 -13.27 17.92
N ALA A 175 21.14 -14.30 17.87
CA ALA A 175 22.29 -14.44 18.77
C ALA A 175 23.24 -13.25 18.61
N LYS A 176 23.66 -12.96 17.37
CA LYS A 176 24.55 -11.84 17.06
C LYS A 176 23.94 -10.48 17.41
N TYR A 177 22.64 -10.30 17.17
CA TYR A 177 21.91 -9.07 17.52
C TYR A 177 21.89 -8.84 19.04
N LYS A 178 21.72 -9.89 19.84
CA LYS A 178 21.72 -9.81 21.31
C LYS A 178 23.11 -9.54 21.90
N GLU A 179 24.18 -9.83 21.18
CA GLU A 179 25.56 -9.52 21.58
C GLU A 179 25.94 -8.06 21.33
N LEU A 180 25.12 -7.28 20.61
CA LEU A 180 25.39 -5.87 20.36
C LEU A 180 25.34 -5.06 21.67
N PRO A 181 26.31 -4.16 21.90
CA PRO A 181 26.40 -3.42 23.15
C PRO A 181 25.17 -2.53 23.36
N PRO A 182 24.61 -2.43 24.58
CA PRO A 182 23.51 -1.53 24.90
C PRO A 182 23.89 -0.03 24.79
N PRO A 183 22.97 0.86 24.38
CA PRO A 183 21.68 0.54 23.75
C PRO A 183 21.93 -0.21 22.44
N ILE A 184 21.11 -1.23 22.14
CA ILE A 184 21.36 -2.11 20.99
C ILE A 184 21.53 -1.24 19.74
N ASN A 185 22.75 -1.22 19.22
CA ASN A 185 23.05 -0.45 18.02
C ASN A 185 22.62 -1.28 16.80
N SER A 186 21.35 -1.14 16.41
CA SER A 186 20.78 -1.82 15.25
C SER A 186 21.45 -1.45 13.92
N GLU A 187 22.26 -0.38 13.84
CA GLU A 187 23.13 -0.09 12.69
C GLU A 187 24.17 -1.19 12.46
N LYS A 188 24.54 -1.93 13.53
CA LYS A 188 25.49 -3.04 13.43
C LYS A 188 24.84 -4.37 13.07
N ALA A 189 23.50 -4.43 13.04
CA ALA A 189 22.80 -5.61 12.55
C ALA A 189 23.01 -5.75 11.04
N CYS A 190 23.24 -6.97 10.57
CA CYS A 190 23.34 -7.27 9.15
C CYS A 190 21.95 -7.37 8.50
N SER A 191 21.90 -7.14 7.19
CA SER A 191 20.70 -7.27 6.37
C SER A 191 20.61 -8.63 5.68
N PHE A 192 19.41 -9.19 5.59
CA PHE A 192 19.14 -10.38 4.80
C PHE A 192 18.80 -9.99 3.35
N SER A 193 19.18 -10.84 2.40
CA SER A 193 18.73 -10.72 1.01
C SER A 193 17.22 -10.84 0.94
N SER A 194 16.60 -9.93 0.19
CA SER A 194 15.17 -10.01 -0.13
C SER A 194 14.89 -10.64 -1.49
N HIS A 195 15.92 -11.03 -2.24
CA HIS A 195 15.77 -11.67 -3.56
C HIS A 195 15.66 -13.19 -3.48
N ASN A 196 16.20 -13.78 -2.41
CA ASN A 196 16.20 -15.22 -2.20
C ASN A 196 15.13 -15.63 -1.17
N ALA A 197 14.26 -16.57 -1.55
CA ALA A 197 13.16 -17.02 -0.70
C ALA A 197 13.61 -17.61 0.64
N SER A 198 14.64 -18.46 0.65
CA SER A 198 15.13 -19.07 1.90
C SER A 198 15.74 -18.04 2.85
N THR A 199 16.48 -17.08 2.30
CA THR A 199 17.09 -15.99 3.08
C THR A 199 16.03 -15.04 3.64
N PHE A 200 15.02 -14.68 2.83
CA PHE A 200 13.89 -13.88 3.29
C PHE A 200 13.10 -14.59 4.40
N ASN A 201 12.83 -15.90 4.24
CA ASN A 201 12.15 -16.69 5.27
C ASN A 201 12.95 -16.76 6.58
N ALA A 202 14.28 -16.90 6.53
CA ALA A 202 15.14 -16.81 7.71
C ALA A 202 15.01 -15.45 8.41
N ALA A 203 14.91 -14.38 7.63
CA ALA A 203 14.70 -13.03 8.15
C ALA A 203 13.33 -12.87 8.83
N LEU A 204 12.26 -13.43 8.25
CA LEU A 204 10.94 -13.45 8.88
C LEU A 204 10.96 -14.24 10.19
N LYS A 205 11.60 -15.41 10.21
CA LYS A 205 11.80 -16.21 11.43
C LYS A 205 12.58 -15.44 12.49
N ALA A 206 13.57 -14.63 12.12
CA ALA A 206 14.25 -13.75 13.07
C ALA A 206 13.29 -12.71 13.66
N SER A 207 12.42 -12.09 12.87
CA SER A 207 11.37 -11.18 13.37
C SER A 207 10.45 -11.88 14.37
N LEU A 208 10.05 -13.12 14.10
CA LEU A 208 9.23 -13.93 15.02
C LEU A 208 9.95 -14.20 16.35
N LEU A 209 11.24 -14.56 16.30
CA LEU A 209 12.06 -14.80 17.48
C LEU A 209 12.28 -13.53 18.33
N LEU A 210 12.21 -12.34 17.72
CA LEU A 210 12.27 -11.06 18.41
C LEU A 210 10.92 -10.63 19.03
N GLY A 211 9.80 -11.07 18.44
CA GLY A 211 8.45 -10.70 18.86
C GLY A 211 8.21 -9.18 18.77
N GLU A 212 7.57 -8.61 19.79
CA GLU A 212 7.24 -7.16 19.86
C GLU A 212 8.46 -6.23 19.84
N ARG A 213 9.68 -6.76 19.97
CA ARG A 213 10.92 -5.98 19.84
C ARG A 213 11.29 -5.72 18.37
N GLY A 214 10.66 -6.40 17.41
CA GLY A 214 10.99 -6.35 16.00
C GLY A 214 10.17 -5.31 15.22
N ASN A 215 10.67 -4.08 15.11
CA ASN A 215 10.16 -3.07 14.19
C ASN A 215 10.86 -3.19 12.83
N ASN A 216 10.58 -4.27 12.10
CA ASN A 216 11.31 -4.65 10.90
C ASN A 216 11.30 -3.59 9.79
N GLU A 217 12.32 -3.69 8.92
CA GLU A 217 12.56 -2.75 7.83
C GLU A 217 12.84 -3.52 6.53
N LEU A 218 11.90 -3.48 5.61
CA LEU A 218 12.01 -3.91 4.22
C LEU A 218 12.42 -2.72 3.35
N ILE A 219 13.54 -2.85 2.65
CA ILE A 219 14.02 -1.82 1.74
C ILE A 219 13.44 -2.06 0.35
N VAL A 220 12.56 -1.17 -0.10
CA VAL A 220 11.96 -1.20 -1.44
C VAL A 220 12.88 -0.46 -2.41
N ASN A 221 13.08 -1.01 -3.61
CA ASN A 221 13.84 -0.38 -4.69
C ASN A 221 12.97 0.69 -5.36
N THR A 222 13.39 1.94 -5.26
CA THR A 222 12.70 3.09 -5.87
C THR A 222 13.54 3.75 -6.97
N SER A 223 14.38 2.97 -7.65
CA SER A 223 15.00 3.39 -8.90
C SER A 223 13.92 3.90 -9.88
N PRO A 224 14.20 4.90 -10.74
CA PRO A 224 13.20 5.50 -11.65
C PRO A 224 12.42 4.52 -12.54
N THR A 225 12.89 3.27 -12.69
CA THR A 225 12.17 2.19 -13.36
C THR A 225 10.91 1.74 -12.59
N PHE A 226 10.93 1.80 -11.26
CA PHE A 226 9.90 1.27 -10.37
C PHE A 226 9.17 2.36 -9.57
N TRP A 227 9.63 3.61 -9.60
CA TRP A 227 9.11 4.63 -8.70
C TRP A 227 9.29 6.04 -9.24
N SER A 228 8.33 6.91 -8.99
CA SER A 228 8.33 8.31 -9.40
C SER A 228 7.60 9.19 -8.40
N ALA A 229 8.37 9.92 -7.59
CA ALA A 229 7.79 10.87 -6.61
C ALA A 229 6.88 11.93 -7.26
N THR A 230 7.12 12.27 -8.53
CA THR A 230 6.31 13.23 -9.30
C THR A 230 5.13 12.60 -10.02
N ASP A 231 5.10 11.28 -10.15
CA ASP A 231 4.03 10.52 -10.83
C ASP A 231 3.79 9.21 -10.06
N PRO A 232 3.11 9.28 -8.90
CA PRO A 232 2.93 8.13 -8.03
C PRO A 232 1.93 7.10 -8.57
N SER A 233 1.42 7.28 -9.79
CA SER A 233 0.62 6.25 -10.49
C SER A 233 1.43 4.99 -10.74
N LYS A 234 2.77 5.09 -10.75
CA LYS A 234 3.72 3.99 -10.94
C LYS A 234 4.24 3.39 -9.64
N ASP A 235 3.92 3.97 -8.49
CA ASP A 235 4.51 3.64 -7.19
C ASP A 235 3.84 2.43 -6.51
N HIS A 236 3.10 1.63 -7.28
CA HIS A 236 2.48 0.36 -6.84
C HIS A 236 1.55 0.47 -5.62
N ILE A 237 1.04 1.68 -5.34
CA ILE A 237 0.19 1.98 -4.18
C ILE A 237 -1.17 1.30 -4.36
N GLN A 238 -1.56 0.48 -3.39
CA GLN A 238 -2.87 -0.17 -3.31
C GLN A 238 -3.86 0.65 -2.49
N ALA A 239 -3.39 1.28 -1.42
CA ALA A 239 -4.20 2.04 -0.47
C ALA A 239 -3.36 3.07 0.29
N LEU A 240 -4.04 4.12 0.76
CA LEU A 240 -3.58 4.92 1.90
C LEU A 240 -4.11 4.26 3.17
N TRP A 241 -3.41 4.43 4.28
CA TRP A 241 -3.86 3.87 5.55
C TRP A 241 -3.70 4.85 6.71
N TYR A 242 -4.46 4.64 7.78
CA TYR A 242 -4.26 5.26 9.08
C TYR A 242 -4.47 4.23 10.19
N TYR A 243 -3.78 4.40 11.32
CA TYR A 243 -3.96 3.55 12.50
C TYR A 243 -5.29 3.92 13.18
N LYS A 244 -6.14 2.93 13.46
CA LYS A 244 -7.44 3.13 14.09
C LYS A 244 -7.27 3.81 15.46
N ASP A 245 -8.17 4.74 15.77
CA ASP A 245 -8.14 5.57 16.99
C ASP A 245 -6.93 6.51 17.12
N SER A 246 -6.19 6.72 16.03
CA SER A 246 -5.20 7.79 15.93
C SER A 246 -5.79 9.06 15.34
N GLU A 247 -5.12 10.19 15.57
CA GLU A 247 -5.51 11.52 15.04
C GLU A 247 -5.20 11.71 13.54
N TRP A 248 -4.65 10.69 12.87
CA TRP A 248 -4.02 10.80 11.55
C TRP A 248 -4.94 10.53 10.36
N LEU A 249 -6.24 10.29 10.59
CA LEU A 249 -7.22 10.08 9.51
C LEU A 249 -7.25 11.27 8.53
N ASP A 250 -7.19 12.50 9.03
CA ASP A 250 -7.22 13.68 8.16
C ASP A 250 -5.95 13.83 7.31
N SER A 251 -4.81 13.34 7.79
CA SER A 251 -3.57 13.27 7.00
C SER A 251 -3.66 12.21 5.91
N ALA A 252 -4.19 11.02 6.20
CA ALA A 252 -4.43 9.99 5.19
C ALA A 252 -5.42 10.46 4.10
N ARG A 253 -6.48 11.18 4.49
CA ARG A 253 -7.43 11.83 3.60
C ARG A 253 -6.80 12.89 2.71
N LEU A 254 -5.91 13.70 3.28
CA LEU A 254 -5.18 14.72 2.53
C LEU A 254 -4.27 14.07 1.47
N GLU A 255 -3.55 13.02 1.82
CA GLU A 255 -2.73 12.28 0.85
C GLU A 255 -3.56 11.55 -0.20
N GLN A 256 -4.73 11.01 0.13
CA GLN A 256 -5.65 10.46 -0.87
C GLN A 256 -6.05 11.52 -1.90
N GLN A 257 -6.39 12.73 -1.45
CA GLN A 257 -6.73 13.84 -2.33
C GLN A 257 -5.55 14.23 -3.22
N LYS A 258 -4.35 14.38 -2.66
CA LYS A 258 -3.14 14.70 -3.42
C LYS A 258 -2.82 13.62 -4.46
N TYR A 259 -2.88 12.35 -4.07
CA TYR A 259 -2.64 11.22 -4.97
C TYR A 259 -3.62 11.26 -6.15
N PHE A 260 -4.91 11.42 -5.87
CA PHE A 260 -5.94 11.55 -6.91
C PHE A 260 -5.72 12.80 -7.77
N ASP A 261 -5.30 13.90 -7.17
CA ASP A 261 -5.10 15.14 -7.91
C ASP A 261 -3.95 15.07 -8.91
N THR A 262 -2.88 14.37 -8.53
CA THR A 262 -1.68 14.15 -9.35
C THR A 262 -1.89 13.07 -10.40
N THR A 263 -2.54 11.96 -10.06
CA THR A 263 -2.59 10.75 -10.92
C THR A 263 -3.91 10.57 -11.67
N GLY A 264 -4.99 11.20 -11.20
CA GLY A 264 -6.35 10.89 -11.62
C GLY A 264 -6.88 9.51 -11.17
N LEU A 265 -6.08 8.75 -10.42
CA LEU A 265 -6.42 7.42 -9.93
C LEU A 265 -6.96 7.48 -8.50
N TRP A 266 -8.04 6.75 -8.26
CA TRP A 266 -8.59 6.60 -6.92
C TRP A 266 -7.99 5.36 -6.23
N VAL A 267 -7.55 5.54 -4.98
CA VAL A 267 -7.14 4.47 -4.06
C VAL A 267 -7.85 4.68 -2.72
N PRO A 268 -8.27 3.62 -2.01
CA PRO A 268 -9.00 3.75 -0.75
C PRO A 268 -8.09 4.20 0.40
N VAL A 269 -8.67 4.91 1.36
CA VAL A 269 -8.14 5.04 2.73
C VAL A 269 -8.65 3.86 3.55
N ILE A 270 -7.74 3.11 4.16
CA ILE A 270 -8.01 1.89 4.94
C ILE A 270 -7.58 2.11 6.40
N SER A 271 -8.42 1.76 7.37
CA SER A 271 -8.01 1.76 8.77
C SER A 271 -7.26 0.47 9.11
N ILE A 272 -6.17 0.57 9.87
CA ILE A 272 -5.46 -0.56 10.47
C ILE A 272 -5.81 -0.64 11.96
N ASP A 273 -6.41 -1.75 12.39
CA ASP A 273 -6.74 -2.04 13.79
C ASP A 273 -6.29 -3.48 14.15
N PRO A 274 -5.11 -3.65 14.76
CA PRO A 274 -4.61 -4.98 15.11
C PRO A 274 -5.38 -5.65 16.26
N THR A 275 -6.34 -4.98 16.89
CA THR A 275 -7.18 -5.57 17.95
C THR A 275 -8.37 -6.37 17.38
N ASN A 276 -8.69 -6.18 16.11
CA ASN A 276 -9.75 -6.90 15.41
C ASN A 276 -9.21 -8.10 14.64
N ASP A 277 -10.07 -9.12 14.46
CA ASP A 277 -9.77 -10.27 13.59
C ASP A 277 -9.48 -9.84 12.14
N ASN A 278 -10.24 -8.85 11.65
CA ASN A 278 -10.00 -8.17 10.39
C ASN A 278 -9.23 -6.87 10.66
N VAL A 279 -7.92 -6.96 10.55
CA VAL A 279 -6.98 -5.86 10.79
C VAL A 279 -7.22 -4.67 9.87
N PHE A 280 -7.63 -4.91 8.62
CA PHE A 280 -7.86 -3.86 7.63
C PHE A 280 -9.35 -3.62 7.40
N SER A 281 -9.81 -2.38 7.48
CA SER A 281 -11.22 -2.04 7.26
C SER A 281 -11.40 -0.83 6.36
N TYR A 282 -12.44 -0.87 5.54
CA TYR A 282 -12.86 0.23 4.67
C TYR A 282 -14.13 0.88 5.21
N SER A 283 -14.20 2.20 5.14
CA SER A 283 -15.36 3.01 5.48
C SER A 283 -15.50 4.13 4.45
N GLU A 284 -16.70 4.31 3.88
CA GLU A 284 -16.96 5.44 2.97
C GLU A 284 -16.77 6.79 3.67
N ALA A 285 -17.07 6.87 4.96
CA ALA A 285 -16.90 8.08 5.75
C ALA A 285 -15.42 8.47 5.88
N ASP A 286 -14.49 7.53 5.72
CA ASP A 286 -13.05 7.78 5.86
C ASP A 286 -12.46 8.39 4.58
N GLN A 287 -13.19 8.39 3.47
CA GLN A 287 -12.70 8.83 2.17
C GLN A 287 -12.86 10.35 1.97
N LYS A 288 -11.80 11.00 1.48
CA LYS A 288 -11.86 12.40 1.01
C LYS A 288 -12.31 12.47 -0.45
N VAL A 289 -11.79 11.58 -1.28
CA VAL A 289 -12.15 11.46 -2.69
C VAL A 289 -13.20 10.37 -2.85
N LYS A 290 -14.30 10.67 -3.52
CA LYS A 290 -15.36 9.69 -3.72
C LYS A 290 -14.90 8.59 -4.68
N PRO A 291 -15.28 7.32 -4.44
CA PRO A 291 -14.84 6.21 -5.29
C PRO A 291 -15.16 6.39 -6.78
N SER A 292 -16.28 7.03 -7.14
CA SER A 292 -16.70 7.29 -8.53
C SER A 292 -15.98 8.44 -9.25
N SER A 293 -14.95 9.03 -8.66
CA SER A 293 -14.23 10.16 -9.25
C SER A 293 -13.21 9.63 -10.27
N ARG A 294 -13.25 10.12 -11.51
CA ARG A 294 -12.15 10.01 -12.48
C ARG A 294 -11.87 11.41 -13.02
N LYS A 295 -10.60 11.75 -13.20
CA LYS A 295 -10.20 12.93 -13.98
C LYS A 295 -10.06 12.56 -15.45
#